data_AF-A0AAJ5QU96-F1
#
_entry.id   AF-A0AAJ5QU96-F1
#
_cell.length_a   1.000
_cell.length_b   1.000
_cell.length_c   1.000
_cell.angle_alpha   90.00
_cell.angle_beta   90.00
_cell.angle_gamma   90.00
#
_symmetry.space_group_name_H-M   'P 1'
#
loop_
_entity.id
_entity.type
_entity.pdbx_description
1 polymer ?
#
loop_
_entity_poly.entity_id
_entity_poly.type
_entity_poly.pdbx_seq_one_letter_code
_entity_poly.pdbx_strand_id
1 'polypeptide(L)' 'MNKDEIGGNWKQLKGKAKEKWGKLTDDDMTVIEGKRDQLVGKIQERYGYAKEQAEKEVADWERKNDRRG' A
#
# COMPACT_ATOMS: atom_id res chain seq x y z
N MET A 1 0.69 -14.28 13.74
CA MET A 1 0.81 -12.86 14.15
C MET A 1 0.50 -12.04 12.91
N ASN A 2 -0.71 -11.48 12.86
CA ASN A 2 -1.29 -10.85 11.66
C ASN A 2 -0.56 -9.55 11.34
N LYS A 3 0.10 -9.52 10.19
CA LYS A 3 0.97 -8.43 9.73
C LYS A 3 0.22 -7.55 8.71
N ASP A 4 -1.07 -7.36 8.97
CA ASP A 4 -2.03 -6.82 8.00
C ASP A 4 -2.28 -5.31 8.17
N GLU A 5 -1.70 -4.72 9.21
CA GLU A 5 -1.96 -3.33 9.59
C GLU A 5 -0.70 -2.46 9.54
N ILE A 6 -0.72 -1.49 8.62
CA ILE A 6 0.24 -0.40 8.45
C ILE A 6 -0.05 0.75 9.47
N GLY A 7 -1.07 0.55 10.32
CA GLY A 7 -1.95 1.55 10.95
C GLY A 7 -1.30 2.61 11.84
N GLY A 8 -0.09 2.40 12.35
CA GLY A 8 0.59 3.43 13.15
C GLY A 8 1.16 4.59 12.33
N ASN A 9 1.50 4.36 11.05
CA ASN A 9 2.22 5.34 10.23
C ASN A 9 1.54 5.62 8.87
N TRP A 10 0.30 5.14 8.68
CA TRP A 10 -0.40 5.23 7.40
C TRP A 10 -0.51 6.67 6.87
N LYS A 11 -0.72 7.67 7.72
CA LYS A 11 -0.80 9.07 7.29
C LYS A 11 0.49 9.56 6.61
N GLN A 12 1.68 9.18 7.12
CA GLN A 12 2.95 9.55 6.48
C GLN A 12 3.22 8.68 5.26
N LEU A 13 2.82 7.42 5.33
CA LEU A 13 3.02 6.45 4.26
C LEU A 13 2.09 6.70 3.06
N LYS A 14 0.89 7.25 3.25
CA LYS A 14 -0.06 7.63 2.19
C LYS A 14 0.58 8.52 1.13
N GLY A 15 1.42 9.48 1.53
CA GLY A 15 2.17 10.31 0.58
C GLY A 15 3.10 9.47 -0.29
N LYS A 16 3.93 8.64 0.33
CA LYS A 16 4.88 7.76 -0.37
C LYS A 16 4.19 6.68 -1.22
N ALA A 17 3.02 6.21 -0.78
CA ALA A 17 2.20 5.27 -1.53
C ALA A 17 1.68 5.92 -2.82
N LYS A 18 1.21 7.18 -2.75
CA LYS A 18 0.84 7.95 -3.94
C LYS A 18 2.00 8.20 -4.88
N GLU A 19 3.18 8.50 -4.35
CA GLU A 19 4.39 8.68 -5.16
C GLU A 19 4.77 7.38 -5.89
N LYS A 20 4.71 6.22 -5.21
CA LYS A 20 4.98 4.91 -5.83
C LYS A 20 3.90 4.54 -6.85
N TRP A 21 2.64 4.72 -6.48
CA TRP A 21 1.49 4.35 -7.28
C TRP A 21 0.69 5.58 -7.69
N GLY A 22 1.21 6.33 -8.67
CA GLY A 22 0.58 7.56 -9.17
C GLY A 22 -0.85 7.39 -9.73
N LYS A 23 -1.32 6.16 -9.99
CA LYS A 23 -2.72 5.89 -10.36
C LYS A 23 -3.68 5.80 -9.17
N LEU A 24 -3.16 5.65 -7.95
CA LEU A 24 -3.99 5.64 -6.74
C LEU A 24 -4.34 7.07 -6.33
N THR A 25 -5.62 7.33 -6.13
CA THR A 25 -6.11 8.66 -5.75
C THR A 25 -6.11 8.87 -4.24
N ASP A 26 -6.42 10.11 -3.80
CA ASP A 26 -6.59 10.37 -2.37
C ASP A 26 -7.76 9.57 -1.75
N ASP A 27 -8.78 9.32 -2.55
CA ASP A 27 -9.93 8.48 -2.19
C ASP A 27 -9.51 7.02 -1.97
N ASP A 28 -8.78 6.43 -2.92
CA ASP A 28 -8.25 5.07 -2.78
C ASP A 28 -7.41 4.93 -1.51
N MET A 29 -6.55 5.91 -1.23
CA MET A 29 -5.72 5.94 -0.02
C MET A 29 -6.52 6.06 1.28
N THR A 30 -7.71 6.65 1.21
CA THR A 30 -8.61 6.77 2.35
C THR A 30 -9.32 5.44 2.60
N VAL A 31 -9.80 4.78 1.54
CA VAL A 31 -10.37 3.42 1.60
C VAL A 31 -9.36 2.40 2.11
N ILE A 32 -8.09 2.53 1.71
CA ILE A 32 -7.03 1.64 2.16
C ILE A 32 -6.86 1.69 3.67
N GLU A 33 -6.94 2.87 4.30
CA GLU A 33 -6.89 3.04 5.76
C GLU A 33 -5.71 2.31 6.45
N GLY A 34 -4.60 2.12 5.75
CA GLY A 34 -3.44 1.38 6.26
C GLY A 34 -3.63 -0.14 6.30
N LYS A 35 -4.63 -0.69 5.61
CA LYS A 35 -4.83 -2.13 5.45
C LYS A 35 -4.09 -2.61 4.22
N ARG A 36 -3.19 -3.56 4.42
CA ARG A 36 -2.39 -4.15 3.34
C ARG A 36 -3.27 -4.77 2.24
N ASP A 37 -4.28 -5.56 2.61
CA ASP A 37 -5.20 -6.19 1.66
C ASP A 37 -5.92 -5.18 0.78
N GLN A 38 -6.34 -4.04 1.34
CA GLN A 38 -7.02 -3.00 0.58
C GLN A 38 -6.05 -2.36 -0.42
N LEU A 39 -4.80 -2.12 -0.03
CA LEU A 39 -3.78 -1.59 -0.94
C LEU A 39 -3.51 -2.55 -2.11
N VAL A 40 -3.38 -3.85 -1.82
CA VAL A 40 -3.22 -4.90 -2.83
C VAL A 40 -4.44 -4.95 -3.76
N GLY A 41 -5.66 -4.89 -3.22
CA GLY A 41 -6.90 -4.82 -4.00
C GLY A 41 -6.92 -3.63 -4.96
N LYS A 42 -6.65 -2.43 -4.45
CA LYS A 42 -6.61 -1.20 -5.26
C LYS A 42 -5.54 -1.23 -6.34
N ILE A 43 -4.36 -1.80 -6.07
CA ILE A 43 -3.32 -1.96 -7.08
C ILE A 43 -3.78 -2.91 -8.20
N GLN A 44 -4.42 -4.02 -7.86
CA GLN A 44 -5.00 -4.92 -8.85
C GLN A 44 -6.06 -4.20 -9.71
N GLU A 45 -6.97 -3.45 -9.10
CA GLU A 45 -8.02 -2.71 -9.81
C GLU A 45 -7.46 -1.59 -10.71
N ARG A 46 -6.51 -0.79 -10.24
CA ARG A 46 -5.97 0.37 -10.97
C ARG A 46 -4.92 0.00 -12.03
N TYR A 47 -4.13 -1.05 -11.76
CA TYR A 47 -3.01 -1.43 -12.62
C TYR A 47 -3.26 -2.73 -13.41
N GLY A 48 -4.32 -3.48 -13.09
CA GLY A 48 -4.58 -4.78 -13.72
C GLY A 48 -3.55 -5.84 -13.35
N TYR A 49 -2.88 -5.69 -12.21
CA TYR A 49 -1.86 -6.64 -11.77
C TYR A 49 -2.49 -7.91 -11.19
N ALA A 50 -1.77 -9.02 -11.34
CA ALA A 50 -2.08 -10.23 -10.61
C ALA A 50 -1.85 -10.00 -9.10
N LYS A 51 -2.62 -10.70 -8.27
CA LYS A 51 -2.52 -10.62 -6.80
C LYS A 51 -1.07 -10.74 -6.32
N GLU A 52 -0.34 -11.74 -6.79
CA GLU A 52 1.06 -11.97 -6.40
C GLU A 52 1.98 -10.79 -6.71
N GLN A 53 1.79 -10.15 -7.87
CA GLN A 53 2.56 -8.97 -8.24
C GLN A 53 2.19 -7.74 -7.39
N ALA A 54 0.91 -7.54 -7.11
CA ALA A 54 0.45 -6.48 -6.23
C ALA A 54 0.96 -6.69 -4.79
N GLU A 55 0.91 -7.92 -4.27
CA GLU A 55 1.45 -8.28 -2.96
C GLU A 55 2.96 -8.04 -2.87
N LYS A 56 3.70 -8.41 -3.92
CA LYS A 56 5.15 -8.15 -4.00
C LYS A 56 5.46 -6.66 -4.00
N GLU A 57 4.70 -5.88 -4.76
CA GLU A 57 4.86 -4.42 -4.85
C GLU A 57 4.61 -3.73 -3.50
N VAL A 58 3.56 -4.16 -2.80
CA VAL A 58 3.23 -3.69 -1.45
C VAL A 58 4.31 -4.11 -0.47
N ALA A 59 4.74 -5.36 -0.47
CA ALA A 59 5.79 -5.86 0.42
C ALA A 59 7.13 -5.13 0.23
N ASP A 60 7.52 -4.84 -1.02
CA ASP A 60 8.73 -4.07 -1.34
C ASP A 60 8.63 -2.63 -0.81
N TRP A 61 7.47 -2.01 -0.99
CA TRP A 61 7.21 -0.67 -0.50
C TRP A 61 7.18 -0.61 1.03
N GLU A 62 6.53 -1.58 1.69
CA GLU A 62 6.54 -1.73 3.15
C GLU A 62 7.98 -1.85 3.64
N ARG A 63 8.79 -2.76 3.07
CA ARG A 63 10.21 -2.92 3.44
C ARG A 63 11.03 -1.64 3.28
N LYS A 64 10.82 -0.89 2.20
CA LYS A 64 11.53 0.39 1.98
C LYS A 64 11.17 1.44 3.03
N ASN A 65 9.97 1.37 3.60
CA ASN A 65 9.44 2.36 4.52
C ASN A 65 9.43 1.93 5.99
N ASP A 66 9.57 0.63 6.27
CA ASP A 66 9.71 0.02 7.60
C ASP A 66 11.13 0.16 8.16
N ARG A 67 12.10 0.65 7.36
CA ARG A 67 13.43 1.03 7.86
C ARG A 67 13.35 2.26 8.77
N ARG A 68 12.93 2.04 10.02
CA ARG A 68 13.52 2.68 11.18
C ARG A 68 14.95 2.15 11.31
N GLY A 69 15.90 2.87 10.72
CA GLY A 69 17.24 3.00 11.30
C GLY A 69 17.22 4.13 12.31
#